data_AF-A0A822HN76-F1
#
_entry.id   AF-A0A822HN76-F1
#
_cell.length_a   1.000
_cell.length_b   1.000
_cell.length_c   1.000
_cell.angle_alpha   90.00
_cell.angle_beta   90.00
_cell.angle_gamma   90.00
#
_symmetry.space_group_name_H-M   'P 1'
#
loop_
_entity.id
_entity.type
_entity.pdbx_description
1 polymer ?
#
loop_
_entity_poly.entity_id
_entity_poly.type
_entity_poly.pdbx_seq_one_letter_code
_entity_poly.pdbx_strand_id
1 'polypeptide(L)' 'AGIGRTGCFIALSNGKKQLDNEHIIDIVRILCELRRDRGGMIQTNDQYQFIYQALSEYTRTLQLSS' A
#
# COMPACT_ATOMS: atom_id res chain seq x y z
N ALA A 1 -13.13 10.86 -11.11
CA ALA A 1 -12.71 10.36 -9.78
C ALA A 1 -11.91 9.08 -9.96
N GLY A 2 -10.71 9.00 -9.39
CA GLY A 2 -9.74 7.91 -9.57
C GLY A 2 -8.63 7.96 -8.52
N ILE A 3 -9.01 8.27 -7.28
CA ILE A 3 -8.09 8.56 -6.16
C ILE A 3 -8.28 7.66 -4.94
N GLY A 4 -9.45 7.00 -4.82
CA GLY A 4 -9.71 5.96 -3.81
C GLY A 4 -9.20 4.60 -4.25
N ARG A 5 -10.00 3.83 -5.01
CA ARG A 5 -9.63 2.48 -5.47
C ARG A 5 -8.32 2.43 -6.27
N THR A 6 -8.11 3.40 -7.17
CA THR A 6 -6.84 3.53 -7.91
C THR A 6 -5.67 3.78 -6.96
N GLY A 7 -5.86 4.63 -5.95
CA GLY A 7 -4.85 4.83 -4.91
C GLY A 7 -4.56 3.56 -4.14
N CYS A 8 -5.59 2.77 -3.78
CA CYS A 8 -5.40 1.51 -3.09
C CYS A 8 -4.59 0.54 -3.96
N PHE A 9 -4.94 0.42 -5.23
CA PHE A 9 -4.23 -0.46 -6.16
C PHE A 9 -2.75 -0.07 -6.31
N ILE A 10 -2.45 1.22 -6.50
CA ILE A 10 -1.06 1.67 -6.64
C ILE A 10 -0.30 1.50 -5.32
N ALA A 11 -0.90 1.84 -4.17
CA ALA A 11 -0.27 1.66 -2.86
C ALA A 11 0.07 0.18 -2.58
N LEU A 12 -0.84 -0.74 -2.91
CA LEU A 12 -0.59 -2.18 -2.79
C LEU A 12 0.51 -2.65 -3.72
N SER A 13 0.54 -2.17 -4.97
CA SER A 13 1.58 -2.52 -5.93
C SER A 13 2.96 -2.06 -5.47
N ASN A 14 3.07 -0.81 -4.98
CA ASN A 14 4.30 -0.27 -4.43
C ASN A 14 4.73 -1.02 -3.16
N GLY A 15 3.79 -1.27 -2.25
CA GLY A 15 4.05 -1.99 -1.00
C GLY A 15 4.51 -3.42 -1.22
N LYS A 16 3.85 -4.16 -2.11
CA LYS A 16 4.25 -5.50 -2.52
C LYS A 16 5.68 -5.50 -3.06
N LYS A 17 5.99 -4.58 -3.98
CA LYS A 17 7.34 -4.46 -4.56
C LYS A 17 8.39 -4.16 -3.48
N GLN A 18 8.06 -3.33 -2.49
CA GLN A 18 8.97 -3.03 -1.38
C GLN A 18 9.21 -4.27 -0.51
N LEU A 19 8.14 -5.00 -0.15
CA LEU A 19 8.24 -6.25 0.63
C LEU A 19 9.04 -7.33 -0.10
N ASP A 20 8.85 -7.47 -1.41
CA ASP A 20 9.55 -8.47 -2.23
C ASP A 20 11.07 -8.19 -2.31
N ASN A 21 11.47 -6.92 -2.32
CA ASN A 21 12.87 -6.52 -2.52
C ASN A 21 13.63 -6.25 -1.22
N GLU A 22 12.97 -5.66 -0.24
CA GLU A 22 13.59 -5.10 0.98
C GLU A 22 13.15 -5.84 2.25
N HIS A 23 12.12 -6.69 2.18
CA HIS A 23 11.48 -7.36 3.33
C HIS A 23 10.97 -6.40 4.43
N ILE A 24 10.85 -5.11 4.10
CA ILE A 24 10.30 -4.06 4.95
C ILE A 24 9.28 -3.24 4.14
N ILE A 25 8.40 -2.54 4.82
CA ILE A 25 7.42 -1.68 4.18
C ILE A 25 7.18 -0.39 4.97
N ASP A 26 7.09 0.74 4.24
CA ASP A 26 6.70 2.04 4.80
C ASP A 26 5.45 2.57 4.08
N ILE A 27 4.30 2.27 4.65
CA ILE A 27 2.98 2.66 4.10
C ILE A 27 2.81 4.19 4.13
N VAL A 28 3.32 4.86 5.16
CA VAL A 28 3.15 6.33 5.30
C VAL A 28 3.90 7.04 4.19
N ARG A 29 5.16 6.63 3.93
CA ARG A 29 5.95 7.17 2.82
C ARG A 29 5.26 6.96 1.48
N ILE A 30 4.76 5.76 1.20
CA ILE A 30 4.02 5.45 -0.03
C ILE A 30 2.83 6.40 -0.21
N LEU A 31 2.04 6.63 0.85
CA LEU A 31 0.87 7.52 0.76
C LEU A 31 1.27 8.99 0.60
N CYS A 32 2.34 9.43 1.25
CA CYS A 32 2.89 10.77 1.07
C CYS A 32 3.33 11.00 -0.38
N GLU A 33 4.01 10.03 -0.99
CA GLU A 33 4.41 10.09 -2.41
C GLU A 33 3.18 10.13 -3.33
N LEU A 34 2.19 9.25 -3.13
CA LEU A 34 0.97 9.25 -3.94
C LEU A 34 0.19 10.57 -3.84
N ARG A 35 0.12 11.16 -2.64
CA ARG A 35 -0.56 12.45 -2.43
C ARG A 35 0.23 13.64 -2.98
N ARG A 36 1.55 13.52 -3.07
CA ARG A 36 2.41 14.50 -3.74
C ARG A 36 2.17 14.49 -5.24
N ASP A 37 2.13 13.31 -5.85
CA ASP A 37 1.92 13.16 -7.30
C ASP A 37 0.49 13.51 -7.71
N ARG A 38 -0.48 13.12 -6.88
CA ARG A 38 -1.89 13.44 -7.08
C ARG A 38 -2.56 13.73 -5.74
N GLY A 39 -2.91 15.00 -5.53
CA GLY A 39 -3.63 15.42 -4.34
C GLY A 39 -4.89 14.59 -4.09
N GLY A 40 -5.11 14.21 -2.84
CA GLY A 40 -6.30 13.46 -2.42
C GLY A 40 -6.27 11.95 -2.67
N MET A 41 -5.12 11.36 -3.03
CA MET A 41 -4.98 9.90 -3.05
C MET A 41 -5.21 9.32 -1.65
N ILE A 42 -6.07 8.30 -1.57
CA ILE A 42 -6.55 7.65 -0.34
C ILE A 42 -7.22 8.64 0.62
N GLN A 43 -8.56 8.64 0.61
CA GLN A 43 -9.36 9.68 1.28
C GLN A 43 -10.03 9.21 2.57
N THR A 44 -10.24 7.90 2.73
CA THR A 44 -10.96 7.35 3.88
C THR A 44 -10.07 6.47 4.74
N ASN A 45 -10.41 6.39 6.03
CA ASN A 45 -9.74 5.48 6.95
C ASN A 45 -9.88 4.03 6.49
N ASP A 46 -11.04 3.62 5.98
CA ASP A 46 -11.27 2.27 5.45
C ASP A 46 -10.32 1.90 4.31
N GLN A 47 -9.99 2.84 3.42
CA GLN A 47 -9.02 2.60 2.34
C GLN A 47 -7.61 2.42 2.87
N TYR A 48 -7.22 3.23 3.86
CA TYR A 48 -5.95 3.09 4.56
C TYR A 48 -5.85 1.75 5.28
N GLN A 49 -6.89 1.40 6.04
CA GLN A 49 -7.00 0.15 6.77
C GLN A 49 -6.94 -1.06 5.84
N PHE A 50 -7.65 -0.99 4.70
CA PHE A 50 -7.60 -2.03 3.69
C PHE A 50 -6.18 -2.24 3.14
N ILE A 51 -5.45 -1.17 2.83
CA ILE A 51 -4.06 -1.25 2.37
C ILE A 51 -3.19 -1.94 3.42
N TYR A 52 -3.31 -1.52 4.68
CA TYR A 52 -2.56 -2.10 5.79
C TYR A 52 -2.83 -3.60 5.97
N GLN A 53 -4.11 -3.99 5.97
CA GLN A 53 -4.52 -5.39 6.13
C GLN A 53 -4.04 -6.26 4.98
N ALA A 54 -4.19 -5.82 3.73
CA ALA A 54 -3.78 -6.59 2.56
C ALA A 54 -2.26 -6.80 2.50
N LEU A 55 -1.46 -5.79 2.83
CA LEU A 55 0.01 -5.91 2.87
C LEU A 55 0.49 -6.75 4.05
N SER A 56 -0.21 -6.69 5.19
CA SER A 56 0.07 -7.56 6.34
C SER A 56 -0.21 -9.02 6.00
N GLU A 57 -1.30 -9.30 5.29
CA GLU A 57 -1.63 -10.66 4.81
C GLU A 57 -0.56 -11.15 3.83
N TYR A 58 -0.19 -10.31 2.86
CA TYR A 58 0.85 -10.63 1.90
C TYR A 58 2.19 -10.98 2.59
N THR A 59 2.59 -10.19 3.59
CA THR A 59 3.80 -10.45 4.38
C THR A 59 3.75 -11.83 5.05
N ARG A 60 2.59 -12.22 5.61
CA ARG A 60 2.41 -13.56 6.20
C ARG A 60 2.55 -14.66 5.15
N THR A 61 2.02 -14.46 3.94
CA THR A 61 2.16 -15.46 2.87
C THR A 61 3.62 -15.63 2.42
N LEU A 62 4.41 -14.56 2.37
CA LEU A 62 5.84 -14.63 2.06
C LEU A 62 6.64 -15.44 3.11
N GLN A 63 6.29 -15.25 4.39
CA GLN A 63 6.92 -15.98 5.50
C GLN A 63 6.62 -17.48 5.46
N LEU A 64 5.44 -17.88 4.99
CA LEU A 64 5.06 -19.29 4.86
C LEU A 64 5.69 -19.98 3.64
N SER A 65 6.12 -19.20 2.63
CA SER A 65 6.79 -19.71 1.43
C SER A 65 8.32 -19.76 1.51
N SER A 66 8.89 -19.32 2.64
CA SER A 66 10.34 -19.33 2.93
C SER A 66 10.71 -20.53 3.79
#